data_AF-A0A5A7UVD5-F1
#
_entry.id   AF-A0A5A7UVD5-F1
#
_cell.length_a   1.000
_cell.length_b   1.000
_cell.length_c   1.000
_cell.angle_alpha   90.00
_cell.angle_beta   90.00
_cell.angle_gamma   90.00
#
_symmetry.space_group_name_H-M   'P 1'
#
loop_
_entity.id
_entity.type
_entity.pdbx_description
1 polymer ?
#
loop_
_entity_poly.entity_id
_entity_poly.type
_entity_poly.pdbx_seq_one_letter_code
_entity_poly.pdbx_strand_id
1 'polypeptide(L)'
;MNSSIVQLLASEKLNDDNYAAWKSNLNTILVVNDLRFVLTEECPQTPTSNANRTSWEAYDRWVKANEKARVYILVSMSDVLEKKHESLATPKEIMDSLRVMFGQPEWSLRHEAIKYIYTMRMKEGSFVREHVLDMMMHFNIAEVNGDAIDEAN
;
A
#
# COMPACT_ATOMS: atom_id res chain seq x y z
N MET A 1 -6.42 21.47 9.15
CA MET A 1 -5.57 20.51 8.41
C MET A 1 -4.14 21.02 8.46
N ASN A 2 -3.17 20.21 8.89
CA ASN A 2 -1.77 20.63 8.94
C ASN A 2 -1.23 20.87 7.52
N SER A 3 -0.65 22.05 7.29
CA SER A 3 -0.14 22.51 5.99
C SER A 3 0.83 21.52 5.32
N SER A 4 1.60 20.77 6.10
CA SER A 4 2.61 19.82 5.60
C SER A 4 2.01 18.55 4.99
N ILE A 5 0.83 18.11 5.45
CA ILE A 5 0.16 16.89 4.94
C ILE A 5 -0.46 17.17 3.57
N VAL A 6 -1.05 18.36 3.40
CA VAL A 6 -1.60 18.80 2.11
C VAL A 6 -0.48 18.95 1.08
N GLN A 7 0.69 19.45 1.49
CA GLN A 7 1.86 19.53 0.61
C GLN A 7 2.41 18.16 0.19
N LEU A 8 2.43 17.18 1.10
CA LEU A 8 2.83 15.79 0.81
C LEU A 8 1.84 15.07 -0.13
N LEU A 9 0.53 15.29 0.06
CA LEU A 9 -0.51 14.77 -0.84
C LEU A 9 -0.46 15.42 -2.23
N ALA A 10 -0.05 16.69 -2.30
CA ALA A 10 0.00 17.47 -3.52
C ALA A 10 1.35 17.40 -4.27
N SER A 11 2.42 16.95 -3.62
CA SER A 11 3.76 16.98 -4.22
C SER A 11 3.92 15.99 -5.37
N GLU A 12 3.29 14.81 -5.27
CA GLU A 12 3.32 13.79 -6.33
C GLU A 12 2.01 12.99 -6.37
N LYS A 13 1.10 13.37 -7.28
CA LYS A 13 -0.08 12.57 -7.58
C LYS A 13 0.33 11.19 -8.13
N LEU A 14 -0.43 10.15 -7.80
CA LEU A 14 -0.27 8.82 -8.40
C LEU A 14 -0.40 8.93 -9.93
N ASN A 15 0.64 8.46 -10.59
CA ASN A 15 0.72 8.21 -12.02
C ASN A 15 1.18 6.76 -12.23
N ASP A 16 1.46 6.39 -13.48
CA ASP A 16 1.72 5.00 -13.83
C ASP A 16 2.97 4.41 -13.14
N ASP A 17 4.04 5.20 -13.00
CA ASP A 17 5.37 4.67 -12.63
C ASP A 17 5.71 4.83 -11.15
N ASN A 18 4.99 5.68 -10.40
CA ASN A 18 5.35 6.04 -9.03
C ASN A 18 4.57 5.29 -7.93
N TYR A 19 3.85 4.21 -8.26
CA TYR A 19 2.95 3.52 -7.34
C TYR A 19 3.58 3.10 -6.01
N ALA A 20 4.80 2.56 -6.01
CA ALA A 20 5.49 2.13 -4.79
C ALA A 20 5.79 3.31 -3.84
N ALA A 21 6.33 4.40 -4.38
CA ALA A 21 6.63 5.62 -3.62
C ALA A 21 5.35 6.30 -3.13
N TRP A 22 4.35 6.43 -4.02
CA TRP A 22 3.04 6.98 -3.69
C TRP A 22 2.35 6.20 -2.56
N LYS A 23 2.34 4.86 -2.64
CA LYS A 23 1.77 3.97 -1.61
C LYS A 23 2.45 4.16 -0.26
N SER A 24 3.77 4.34 -0.23
CA SER A 24 4.53 4.61 1.00
C SER A 24 4.14 5.96 1.63
N ASN A 25 4.06 7.01 0.81
CA ASN A 25 3.67 8.36 1.24
C ASN A 25 2.24 8.36 1.80
N LEU A 26 1.30 7.75 1.07
CA LEU A 26 -0.09 7.59 1.51
C LEU A 26 -0.18 6.84 2.85
N ASN A 27 0.52 5.71 2.99
CA ASN A 27 0.56 4.95 4.24
C ASN A 27 1.04 5.80 5.41
N THR A 28 2.09 6.61 5.21
CA THR A 28 2.60 7.54 6.23
C THR A 28 1.53 8.53 6.65
N ILE A 29 0.81 9.12 5.68
CA ILE A 29 -0.28 10.08 5.95
C ILE A 29 -1.41 9.41 6.74
N LEU A 30 -1.79 8.19 6.38
CA LEU A 30 -2.85 7.45 7.07
C LEU A 30 -2.45 7.07 8.50
N VAL A 31 -1.19 6.71 8.74
CA VAL A 31 -0.66 6.44 10.09
C VAL A 31 -0.68 7.70 10.95
N VAL A 32 -0.18 8.82 10.43
CA VAL A 32 -0.13 10.10 11.17
C VAL A 32 -1.53 10.62 11.54
N ASN A 33 -2.57 10.19 10.82
CA ASN A 33 -3.95 10.59 11.07
C ASN A 33 -4.79 9.53 11.81
N ASP A 34 -4.19 8.43 12.27
CA ASP A 34 -4.89 7.30 12.89
C ASP A 34 -6.00 6.70 12.00
N LEU A 35 -5.77 6.66 10.68
CA LEU A 35 -6.74 6.18 9.69
C LEU A 35 -6.37 4.82 9.10
N ARG A 36 -5.14 4.32 9.31
CA ARG A 36 -4.66 3.11 8.61
C ARG A 36 -5.54 1.87 8.82
N PHE A 37 -6.25 1.79 9.94
CA PHE A 37 -7.13 0.67 10.27
C PHE A 37 -8.23 0.43 9.22
N VAL A 38 -8.72 1.47 8.53
CA VAL A 38 -9.77 1.34 7.50
C VAL A 38 -9.33 0.57 6.24
N LEU A 39 -8.02 0.33 6.09
CA LEU A 39 -7.47 -0.50 5.01
C LEU A 39 -7.47 -2.00 5.36
N THR A 40 -7.49 -2.34 6.65
CA THR A 40 -7.30 -3.70 7.14
C THR A 40 -8.54 -4.27 7.80
N GLU A 41 -9.26 -3.43 8.55
CA GLU A 41 -10.47 -3.83 9.25
C GLU A 41 -11.68 -3.85 8.31
N GLU A 42 -12.61 -4.76 8.58
CA GLU A 42 -13.86 -4.83 7.84
C GLU A 42 -14.81 -3.68 8.24
N CYS A 43 -15.70 -3.33 7.32
CA CYS A 43 -16.77 -2.38 7.61
C CYS A 43 -17.65 -2.93 8.75
N PRO A 44 -17.84 -2.19 9.85
CA PRO A 44 -18.68 -2.63 10.94
C PRO A 44 -20.13 -2.75 10.45
N GLN A 45 -20.83 -3.78 10.92
CA GLN A 45 -22.25 -3.94 10.65
C GLN A 45 -23.01 -2.73 11.19
N THR A 46 -23.99 -2.25 10.42
CA THR A 46 -24.86 -1.16 10.85
C THR A 46 -25.54 -1.57 12.16
N PRO A 47 -25.37 -0.80 13.26
CA PRO A 47 -25.97 -1.15 14.53
C PRO A 47 -27.50 -1.17 14.43
N THR A 48 -28.13 -2.11 15.13
CA THR A 48 -29.59 -2.16 15.26
C THR A 48 -30.11 -1.00 16.11
N SER A 49 -31.40 -0.66 15.98
CA SER A 49 -32.00 0.45 16.73
C SER A 49 -31.93 0.29 18.25
N ASN A 50 -31.78 -0.94 18.76
CA ASN A 50 -31.61 -1.26 20.18
C ASN A 50 -30.14 -1.40 20.60
N ALA A 51 -29.19 -1.15 19.70
CA ALA A 51 -27.77 -1.21 20.01
C ALA A 51 -27.38 -0.15 21.05
N ASN A 52 -26.39 -0.48 21.87
CA ASN A 52 -25.91 0.46 22.87
C ASN A 52 -25.21 1.65 22.20
N ARG A 53 -25.08 2.74 22.98
CA ARG A 53 -24.44 3.97 22.52
C ARG A 53 -23.01 3.74 22.02
N THR A 54 -22.24 2.88 22.68
CA THR A 54 -20.85 2.58 22.32
C THR A 54 -20.73 1.92 20.95
N SER A 55 -21.65 1.04 20.57
CA SER A 55 -21.70 0.44 19.23
C SER A 55 -21.95 1.47 18.15
N TRP A 56 -22.86 2.42 18.39
CA TRP A 56 -23.10 3.54 17.48
C TRP A 56 -21.90 4.48 17.36
N GLU A 57 -21.24 4.79 18.49
CA GLU A 57 -20.03 5.62 18.50
C GLU A 57 -18.87 4.96 17.73
N ALA A 58 -18.71 3.64 17.85
CA ALA A 58 -17.71 2.89 17.09
C ALA A 58 -18.02 2.90 15.58
N TYR A 59 -19.28 2.66 15.20
CA TYR A 59 -19.72 2.70 13.81
C TYR A 59 -19.52 4.09 13.18
N ASP A 60 -19.98 5.15 13.85
CA ASP A 60 -19.82 6.53 13.37
C ASP A 60 -18.34 6.93 13.26
N ARG A 61 -17.52 6.53 14.24
CA ARG A 61 -16.06 6.73 14.17
C ARG A 61 -15.46 6.05 12.94
N TRP A 62 -15.86 4.81 12.66
CA TRP A 62 -15.37 4.07 11.50
C TRP A 62 -15.80 4.75 10.19
N VAL A 63 -17.08 5.13 10.06
CA VAL A 63 -17.62 5.79 8.86
C VAL A 63 -16.89 7.10 8.57
N LYS A 64 -16.67 7.92 9.59
CA LYS A 64 -15.90 9.18 9.46
C LYS A 64 -14.46 8.96 9.03
N ALA A 65 -13.81 7.94 9.60
CA ALA A 65 -12.44 7.58 9.22
C ALA A 65 -12.38 7.06 7.78
N ASN A 66 -13.35 6.23 7.38
CA ASN A 66 -13.48 5.70 6.02
C ASN A 66 -13.62 6.83 4.99
N GLU A 67 -14.52 7.77 5.22
CA GLU A 67 -14.71 8.94 4.34
C GLU A 67 -13.44 9.79 4.23
N LYS A 68 -12.80 10.09 5.36
CA LYS A 68 -11.59 10.92 5.39
C LYS A 68 -10.43 10.25 4.64
N ALA A 69 -10.21 8.97 4.87
CA ALA A 69 -9.17 8.21 4.16
C ALA A 69 -9.49 8.11 2.66
N ARG A 70 -10.76 7.91 2.29
CA ARG A 70 -11.19 7.85 0.88
C ARG A 70 -10.86 9.14 0.14
N VAL A 71 -11.14 10.29 0.76
CA VAL A 71 -10.78 11.60 0.21
C VAL A 71 -9.27 11.73 0.04
N TYR A 72 -8.46 11.35 1.04
CA TYR A 72 -6.99 11.42 0.92
C TYR A 72 -6.46 10.59 -0.24
N ILE A 73 -6.98 9.38 -0.44
CA ILE A 73 -6.57 8.53 -1.56
C ILE A 73 -6.97 9.19 -2.88
N LEU A 74 -8.24 9.58 -3.04
CA LEU A 74 -8.77 10.19 -4.27
C LEU A 74 -7.99 11.44 -4.70
N VAL A 75 -7.79 12.41 -3.79
CA VAL A 75 -7.10 13.66 -4.14
C VAL A 75 -5.60 13.48 -4.42
N SER A 76 -5.02 12.38 -3.93
CA SER A 76 -3.61 12.04 -4.18
C SER A 76 -3.38 11.34 -5.52
N MET A 77 -4.42 11.17 -6.35
CA MET A 77 -4.33 10.53 -7.66
C MET A 77 -4.46 11.54 -8.81
N SER A 78 -4.03 11.13 -10.00
CA SER A 78 -4.39 11.84 -11.23
C SER A 78 -5.90 11.86 -11.45
N ASP A 79 -6.40 12.87 -12.13
CA ASP A 79 -7.85 13.09 -12.29
C ASP A 79 -8.53 11.91 -13.02
N VAL A 80 -7.81 11.23 -13.92
CA VAL A 80 -8.28 10.03 -14.63
C VAL A 80 -8.47 8.87 -13.64
N LEU A 81 -7.51 8.65 -12.74
CA LEU A 81 -7.59 7.61 -11.73
C LEU A 81 -8.62 7.95 -10.66
N GLU A 82 -8.69 9.20 -10.21
CA GLU A 82 -9.74 9.67 -9.31
C GLU A 82 -11.12 9.34 -9.88
N LYS A 83 -11.38 9.72 -11.14
CA LYS A 83 -12.67 9.49 -11.79
C LYS A 83 -13.02 8.01 -11.92
N LYS A 84 -12.03 7.15 -12.13
CA LYS A 84 -12.22 5.70 -12.22
C LYS A 84 -12.61 5.07 -10.87
N HIS A 85 -12.17 5.64 -9.76
CA HIS A 85 -12.32 5.04 -8.42
C HIS A 85 -13.30 5.80 -7.51
N GLU A 86 -13.89 6.92 -7.95
CA GLU A 86 -14.79 7.76 -7.13
C GLU A 86 -16.03 7.02 -6.59
N SER A 87 -16.48 5.97 -7.28
CA SER A 87 -17.67 5.18 -6.93
C SER A 87 -17.40 4.07 -5.92
N LEU A 88 -16.13 3.74 -5.64
CA LEU A 88 -15.77 2.73 -4.65
C LEU A 88 -16.07 3.25 -3.24
N ALA A 89 -16.67 2.40 -2.41
CA ALA A 89 -17.22 2.82 -1.12
C ALA A 89 -16.13 2.93 -0.04
N THR A 90 -15.07 2.13 -0.16
CA THR A 90 -14.03 2.01 0.87
C THR A 90 -12.63 2.30 0.33
N PRO A 91 -11.74 2.86 1.16
CA PRO A 91 -10.31 2.95 0.90
C PRO A 91 -9.66 1.62 0.49
N LYS A 92 -10.13 0.51 1.10
CA LYS A 92 -9.63 -0.84 0.82
C LYS A 92 -9.90 -1.25 -0.63
N GLU A 93 -11.14 -1.08 -1.12
CA GLU A 93 -11.49 -1.37 -2.51
C GLU A 93 -10.66 -0.56 -3.50
N ILE A 94 -10.41 0.73 -3.21
CA ILE A 94 -9.55 1.58 -4.04
C ILE A 94 -8.12 1.03 -4.05
N MET A 95 -7.55 0.74 -2.89
CA MET A 95 -6.18 0.22 -2.79
C MET A 95 -6.01 -1.14 -3.46
N ASP A 96 -7.00 -2.03 -3.34
CA ASP A 96 -7.00 -3.33 -3.99
C ASP A 96 -7.07 -3.19 -5.51
N SER A 97 -7.92 -2.29 -6.03
CA SER A 97 -8.00 -1.99 -7.46
C SER A 97 -6.68 -1.42 -8.01
N LEU A 98 -6.08 -0.46 -7.31
CA LEU A 98 -4.78 0.11 -7.67
C LEU A 98 -3.66 -0.91 -7.60
N ARG A 99 -3.70 -1.85 -6.64
CA ARG A 99 -2.75 -2.97 -6.58
C ARG A 99 -2.87 -3.86 -7.80
N VAL A 100 -4.08 -4.11 -8.31
CA VAL A 100 -4.25 -4.88 -9.55
C VAL A 100 -3.73 -4.12 -10.78
N MET A 101 -3.88 -2.78 -10.80
CA MET A 101 -3.44 -1.95 -11.93
C MET A 101 -1.92 -1.72 -11.98
N PHE A 102 -1.32 -1.40 -10.83
CA PHE A 102 0.04 -0.90 -10.71
C PHE A 102 0.93 -1.75 -9.80
N GLY A 103 0.35 -2.69 -9.05
CA GLY A 103 1.13 -3.63 -8.29
C GLY A 103 1.95 -4.47 -9.25
N GLN A 104 3.27 -4.40 -9.10
CA GLN A 104 4.11 -5.49 -9.56
C GLN A 104 3.58 -6.78 -8.90
N PRO A 105 3.28 -7.84 -9.66
CA PRO A 105 3.02 -9.14 -9.05
C PRO A 105 4.20 -9.45 -8.11
N GLU A 106 3.94 -9.87 -6.87
CA GLU A 106 5.02 -10.30 -5.95
C GLU A 106 5.90 -11.36 -6.62
N TRP A 107 5.29 -12.21 -7.45
CA TRP A 107 5.96 -13.11 -8.37
C TRP A 107 6.99 -12.44 -9.28
N SER A 108 6.67 -11.29 -9.90
CA SER A 108 7.59 -10.57 -10.79
C SER A 108 8.81 -10.03 -10.04
N LEU A 109 8.61 -9.44 -8.85
CA LEU A 109 9.70 -8.94 -8.02
C LEU A 109 10.59 -10.07 -7.50
N ARG A 110 9.98 -11.18 -7.06
CA ARG A 110 10.71 -12.38 -6.66
C ARG A 110 11.51 -12.96 -7.83
N HIS A 111 10.89 -13.09 -8.99
CA HIS A 111 11.56 -13.64 -10.18
C HIS A 111 12.71 -12.76 -10.63
N GLU A 112 12.54 -11.43 -10.61
CA GLU A 112 13.59 -10.48 -10.93
C GLU A 112 14.74 -10.54 -9.91
N ALA A 113 14.44 -10.61 -8.61
CA ALA A 113 15.44 -10.75 -7.57
C ALA A 113 16.22 -12.06 -7.70
N ILE A 114 15.55 -13.19 -7.94
CA ILE A 114 16.18 -14.50 -8.17
C ILE A 114 17.06 -14.46 -9.43
N LYS A 115 16.55 -13.87 -10.53
CA LYS A 115 17.30 -13.70 -11.77
C LYS A 115 18.54 -12.84 -11.54
N TYR A 116 18.42 -11.77 -10.78
CA TYR A 116 19.55 -10.92 -10.41
C TYR A 116 20.60 -11.73 -9.65
N ILE A 117 20.22 -12.40 -8.56
CA ILE A 117 21.12 -13.27 -7.76
C ILE A 117 21.84 -14.30 -8.64
N TYR A 118 21.11 -14.98 -9.53
CA TYR A 118 21.67 -16.00 -10.41
C TYR A 118 22.66 -15.43 -11.44
N THR A 119 22.41 -14.22 -11.94
CA THR A 119 23.25 -13.59 -12.96
C THR A 119 24.36 -12.71 -12.38
N MET A 120 24.28 -12.41 -11.08
CA MET A 120 25.23 -11.55 -10.39
C MET A 120 26.64 -12.15 -10.42
N ARG A 121 27.61 -11.34 -10.80
CA ARG A 121 29.03 -11.69 -10.71
C ARG A 121 29.78 -10.59 -9.98
N MET A 122 30.67 -11.00 -9.10
CA MET A 122 31.58 -10.09 -8.44
C MET A 122 32.49 -9.43 -9.49
N LYS A 123 32.62 -8.11 -9.43
CA LYS A 123 33.52 -7.37 -10.34
C LYS A 123 34.96 -7.56 -9.88
N GLU A 124 35.88 -7.69 -10.83
CA GLU A 124 37.31 -7.76 -10.54
C GLU A 124 37.75 -6.49 -9.79
N GLY A 125 38.46 -6.65 -8.67
CA GLY A 125 38.90 -5.56 -7.81
C GLY A 125 37.86 -4.99 -6.84
N SER A 126 36.60 -5.46 -6.86
CA SER A 126 35.59 -5.08 -5.85
C SER A 126 35.82 -5.79 -4.50
N PHE A 127 35.26 -5.24 -3.42
CA PHE A 127 35.34 -5.88 -2.10
C PHE A 127 34.27 -6.96 -1.95
N VAL A 128 34.67 -8.14 -1.43
CA VAL A 128 33.76 -9.26 -1.16
C VAL A 128 32.59 -8.83 -0.27
N ARG A 129 32.86 -7.98 0.73
CA ARG A 129 31.84 -7.48 1.65
C ARG A 129 30.73 -6.70 0.93
N GLU A 130 31.08 -5.84 -0.02
CA GLU A 130 30.08 -5.05 -0.76
C GLU A 130 29.24 -5.96 -1.65
N HIS A 131 29.88 -6.91 -2.32
CA HIS A 131 29.19 -7.91 -3.14
C HIS A 131 28.20 -8.75 -2.32
N VAL A 132 28.60 -9.21 -1.14
CA VAL A 132 27.72 -10.00 -0.25
C VAL A 132 26.55 -9.16 0.27
N LEU A 133 26.77 -7.89 0.63
CA LEU A 133 25.68 -7.01 1.09
C LEU A 133 24.62 -6.79 0.01
N ASP A 134 25.06 -6.59 -1.24
CA ASP A 134 24.16 -6.41 -2.38
C ASP A 134 23.39 -7.72 -2.70
N MET A 135 24.06 -8.88 -2.64
CA MET A 135 23.37 -10.18 -2.70
C MET A 135 22.33 -10.33 -1.58
N MET A 136 22.66 -9.99 -0.33
CA MET A 136 21.73 -10.07 0.81
C MET A 136 20.49 -9.19 0.61
N MET A 137 20.65 -8.01 0.03
CA MET A 137 19.51 -7.14 -0.30
C MET A 137 18.54 -7.86 -1.25
N HIS A 138 19.04 -8.47 -2.33
CA HIS A 138 18.20 -9.19 -3.27
C HIS A 138 17.61 -10.48 -2.70
N PHE A 139 18.31 -11.18 -1.80
CA PHE A 139 17.75 -12.32 -1.07
C PHE A 139 16.55 -11.91 -0.21
N ASN A 140 16.67 -10.79 0.53
CA ASN A 140 15.55 -10.28 1.33
C ASN A 140 14.34 -9.90 0.45
N ILE A 141 14.58 -9.30 -0.73
CA ILE A 141 13.50 -9.03 -1.70
C ILE A 141 12.84 -10.34 -2.15
N ALA A 142 13.62 -11.38 -2.47
CA ALA A 142 13.06 -12.66 -2.89
C ALA A 142 12.28 -13.38 -1.78
N GLU A 143 12.72 -13.26 -0.52
CA GLU A 143 12.07 -13.84 0.66
C GLU A 143 10.74 -13.15 0.98
N VAL A 144 10.73 -11.81 1.05
CA VAL A 144 9.54 -11.03 1.41
C VAL A 144 8.44 -11.12 0.35
N ASN A 145 8.80 -11.30 -0.92
CA ASN A 145 7.86 -11.44 -2.05
C ASN A 145 7.61 -12.91 -2.42
N GLY A 146 7.95 -13.86 -1.54
CA GLY A 146 7.64 -15.28 -1.71
C GLY A 146 6.29 -15.63 -1.11
N ASP A 147 5.29 -15.93 -1.94
CA ASP A 147 4.12 -16.68 -1.49
C ASP A 147 4.54 -18.01 -0.86
N ALA A 148 3.75 -18.49 0.12
CA ALA A 148 3.83 -19.86 0.59
C ALA A 148 3.63 -20.76 -0.64
N ILE A 149 4.72 -21.38 -1.10
CA ILE A 149 4.69 -22.36 -2.17
C ILE A 149 3.70 -23.43 -1.70
N ASP A 150 2.65 -23.65 -2.51
CA ASP A 150 1.59 -24.63 -2.30
C ASP A 150 2.03 -25.77 -1.37
N GLU A 151 1.39 -25.88 -0.19
CA GLU A 151 1.30 -27.15 0.51
C GLU A 151 0.40 -28.08 -0.32
N ALA A 152 0.91 -28.52 -1.45
CA ALA A 152 0.37 -29.67 -2.16
C ALA A 152 1.00 -30.92 -1.55
N ASN A 153 0.25 -31.54 -0.63
CA ASN A 153 0.15 -33.00 -0.47
C ASN A 153 -1.13 -33.36 0.28
#